data_AF-A0A3B9P7P7-F1
#
_entry.id   AF-A0A3B9P7P7-F1
#
_cell.length_a   1.000
_cell.length_b   1.000
_cell.length_c   1.000
_cell.angle_alpha   90.00
_cell.angle_beta   90.00
_cell.angle_gamma   90.00
#
_symmetry.space_group_name_H-M   'P 1'
#
loop_
_entity.id
_entity.type
_entity.pdbx_description
1 polymer ?
#
loop_
_entity_poly.entity_id
_entity_poly.type
_entity_poly.pdbx_seq_one_letter_code
_entity_poly.pdbx_strand_id
1 'polypeptide(L)'
;MKITLISDIHGNLPALEAVLRHAKNQAADQMVLNLGDLTGYGPHPEQVVRWSKNEQVTNILGNYDKKVIRKAYRNTGWQKVNNPDKRAMFTWTYRALSKKSIKYMKTLPETRQLEIAGKHILMTHGSPASISEHLGADTPDKRLAALVEMTDAEIILFGHSHQAFKRKVDNTLFINPGSVGRLDDGDPRASFAVLEIEDDGVEVHFYRVPYDIMSAVNAMRMTGLPEIFAQILRQGLNYADVKSNFNSPSKPDDLEPNGTLTLLTDFGLQDHFVGVMKGVITNIAPQTNIVDISHQVRPQNIHLGGHLLAQALPYFPPGTVHVAVVDPGVGTQRRALAAQIGDHYFVAPDNGLLTPILEHAHETGQVIEIVSLNQSKYWLPDPSTSFHGRDIFAPIAAHLVNGMPLDRLGDRIDNPIMLALPQPSLGDQGWLGEVIMVDVFGNLSTNLRGDLFENNIGEITVILKGKHIRGLIGTFGNAKEGDLIAIIDSSGCLSIAVVNGDASKTLGADIGTPVQVIFSSKIS
;
A
#
# COMPACT_ATOMS: atom_id res chain seq x y z
N MET A 1 -0.14 36.73 3.12
CA MET A 1 0.61 36.06 2.02
C MET A 1 0.80 34.59 2.36
N LYS A 2 0.55 33.66 1.42
CA LYS A 2 0.76 32.22 1.65
C LYS A 2 2.10 31.75 1.08
N ILE A 3 2.86 31.01 1.89
CA ILE A 3 4.23 30.58 1.56
C ILE A 3 4.36 29.09 1.86
N THR A 4 4.89 28.33 0.92
CA THR A 4 5.22 26.91 1.15
C THR A 4 6.55 26.81 1.86
N LEU A 5 6.58 26.13 3.01
CA LEU A 5 7.77 25.83 3.78
C LEU A 5 8.08 24.33 3.71
N ILE A 6 9.28 23.99 3.25
CA ILE A 6 9.77 22.61 3.12
C ILE A 6 11.19 22.46 3.66
N SER A 7 11.56 21.23 3.99
CA SER A 7 12.92 20.83 4.36
C SER A 7 13.13 19.37 4.02
N ASP A 8 14.39 18.92 4.01
CA ASP A 8 14.73 17.50 4.08
C ASP A 8 14.09 16.69 2.93
N ILE A 9 14.23 17.19 1.71
CA ILE A 9 13.73 16.52 0.49
C ILE A 9 14.51 15.23 0.24
N HIS A 10 15.80 15.20 0.59
CA HIS A 10 16.63 13.99 0.53
C HIS A 10 16.48 13.25 -0.81
N GLY A 11 16.54 13.96 -1.94
CA GLY A 11 16.45 13.34 -3.27
C GLY A 11 15.14 12.58 -3.57
N ASN A 12 14.08 12.71 -2.78
CA ASN A 12 12.81 12.03 -2.98
C ASN A 12 11.87 12.87 -3.87
N LEU A 13 12.10 12.80 -5.19
CA LEU A 13 11.32 13.55 -6.17
C LEU A 13 9.80 13.25 -6.13
N PRO A 14 9.34 12.00 -6.03
CA PRO A 14 7.89 11.71 -5.94
C PRO A 14 7.22 12.42 -4.75
N ALA A 15 7.87 12.44 -3.59
CA ALA A 15 7.37 13.16 -2.42
C ALA A 15 7.32 14.67 -2.64
N LEU A 16 8.37 15.24 -3.23
CA LEU A 16 8.43 16.67 -3.57
C LEU A 16 7.31 17.06 -4.55
N GLU A 17 7.09 16.30 -5.61
CA GLU A 17 6.03 16.57 -6.59
C GLU A 17 4.63 16.53 -5.96
N ALA A 18 4.39 15.59 -5.04
CA ALA A 18 3.14 15.52 -4.29
C ALA A 18 2.94 16.75 -3.39
N VAL A 19 3.97 17.18 -2.67
CA VAL A 19 3.94 18.40 -1.84
C VAL A 19 3.65 19.64 -2.70
N LEU A 20 4.32 19.80 -3.83
CA LEU A 20 4.12 20.97 -4.71
C LEU A 20 2.70 21.00 -5.31
N ARG A 21 2.16 19.84 -5.67
CA ARG A 21 0.77 19.72 -6.13
C ARG A 21 -0.21 20.12 -5.04
N HIS A 22 0.03 19.65 -3.81
CA HIS A 22 -0.80 20.01 -2.66
C HIS A 22 -0.71 21.51 -2.36
N ALA A 23 0.50 22.07 -2.30
CA ALA A 23 0.75 23.50 -2.06
C ALA A 23 0.04 24.40 -3.10
N LYS A 24 0.07 24.02 -4.37
CA LYS A 24 -0.66 24.71 -5.43
C LYS A 24 -2.16 24.72 -5.21
N ASN A 25 -2.74 23.60 -4.75
CA ASN A 25 -4.15 23.53 -4.41
C ASN A 25 -4.53 24.41 -3.21
N GLN A 26 -3.56 24.75 -2.35
CA GLN A 26 -3.70 25.71 -1.25
C GLN A 26 -3.40 27.16 -1.67
N ALA A 27 -3.15 27.43 -2.95
CA ALA A 27 -2.70 28.73 -3.48
C ALA A 27 -1.42 29.26 -2.81
N ALA A 28 -0.52 28.36 -2.41
CA ALA A 28 0.73 28.66 -1.71
C ALA A 28 1.99 28.38 -2.57
N ASP A 29 1.86 28.34 -3.90
CA ASP A 29 2.92 27.97 -4.85
C ASP A 29 3.76 29.15 -5.37
N GLN A 30 3.38 30.39 -5.03
CA GLN A 30 4.10 31.60 -5.49
C GLN A 30 5.50 31.74 -4.88
N MET A 31 5.70 31.24 -3.66
CA MET A 31 6.96 31.31 -2.95
C MET A 31 7.19 30.04 -2.14
N VAL A 32 8.36 29.43 -2.32
CA VAL A 32 8.78 28.22 -1.61
C VAL A 32 10.06 28.51 -0.84
N LEU A 33 10.02 28.31 0.47
CA LEU A 33 11.18 28.37 1.36
C LEU A 33 11.67 26.95 1.62
N ASN A 34 12.89 26.65 1.19
CA ASN A 34 13.52 25.36 1.40
C ASN A 34 14.69 25.46 2.39
N LEU A 35 14.57 24.73 3.50
CA LEU A 35 15.48 24.76 4.63
C LEU A 35 16.68 23.80 4.49
N GLY A 36 16.92 23.28 3.29
CA GLY A 36 18.10 22.49 2.94
C GLY A 36 17.85 20.99 2.95
N ASP A 37 18.95 20.24 2.82
CA ASP A 37 18.95 18.79 2.63
C ASP A 37 18.15 18.39 1.38
N LEU A 38 18.52 19.02 0.26
CA LEU A 38 18.06 18.68 -1.09
C LEU A 38 18.46 17.24 -1.48
N THR A 39 19.59 16.76 -0.95
CA THR A 39 20.26 15.54 -1.41
C THR A 39 20.56 14.56 -0.28
N GLY A 40 20.87 13.31 -0.66
CA GLY A 40 21.11 12.20 0.27
C GLY A 40 19.85 11.35 0.44
N TYR A 41 20.00 10.09 0.87
CA TYR A 41 18.94 9.08 1.09
C TYR A 41 17.99 8.70 -0.06
N GLY A 42 17.58 9.59 -0.95
CA GLY A 42 16.60 9.31 -2.00
C GLY A 42 17.19 9.18 -3.41
N PRO A 43 16.40 8.64 -4.38
CA PRO A 43 16.92 8.18 -5.67
C PRO A 43 17.06 9.25 -6.76
N HIS A 44 16.60 10.48 -6.53
CA HIS A 44 16.54 11.53 -7.55
C HIS A 44 17.25 12.84 -7.15
N PRO A 45 18.51 12.81 -6.65
CA PRO A 45 19.18 14.02 -6.17
C PRO A 45 19.44 15.05 -7.27
N GLU A 46 19.70 14.63 -8.51
CA GLU A 46 19.94 15.55 -9.63
C GLU A 46 18.67 16.29 -10.03
N GLN A 47 17.53 15.60 -10.08
CA GLN A 47 16.24 16.17 -10.42
C GLN A 47 15.81 17.19 -9.36
N VAL A 48 15.95 16.84 -8.07
CA VAL A 48 15.64 17.74 -6.95
C VAL A 48 16.51 19.00 -6.99
N VAL A 49 17.83 18.87 -7.22
CA VAL A 49 18.72 20.04 -7.34
C VAL A 49 18.47 20.87 -8.60
N ARG A 50 17.96 20.27 -9.68
CA ARG A 50 17.52 21.04 -10.87
C ARG A 50 16.26 21.83 -10.59
N TRP A 51 15.27 21.20 -9.94
CA TRP A 51 14.04 21.85 -9.52
C TRP A 51 14.31 23.06 -8.60
N SER A 52 15.21 22.91 -7.64
CA SER A 52 15.47 23.96 -6.64
C SER A 52 16.07 25.25 -7.21
N LYS A 53 16.50 25.26 -8.47
CA LYS A 53 16.97 26.46 -9.20
C LYS A 53 15.84 27.35 -9.69
N ASN A 54 14.59 26.94 -9.53
CA ASN A 54 13.43 27.75 -9.87
C ASN A 54 13.44 29.07 -9.08
N GLU A 55 13.11 30.18 -9.74
CA GLU A 55 13.12 31.54 -9.19
C GLU A 55 12.16 31.72 -7.99
N GLN A 56 11.12 30.88 -7.90
CA GLN A 56 10.17 30.87 -6.79
C GLN A 56 10.72 30.21 -5.52
N VAL A 57 11.88 29.53 -5.61
CA VAL A 57 12.45 28.74 -4.51
C VAL A 57 13.64 29.46 -3.87
N THR A 58 13.47 29.84 -2.62
CA THR A 58 14.57 30.34 -1.78
C THR A 58 15.17 29.19 -1.00
N ASN A 59 16.47 28.93 -1.20
CA ASN A 59 17.17 27.79 -0.64
C ASN A 59 18.27 28.21 0.32
N ILE A 60 18.47 27.40 1.35
CA ILE A 60 19.70 27.34 2.15
C ILE A 60 20.33 25.95 2.02
N LEU A 61 21.58 25.82 2.47
CA LEU A 61 22.34 24.57 2.43
C LEU A 61 22.09 23.73 3.70
N GLY A 62 21.73 22.46 3.54
CA GLY A 62 21.62 21.52 4.67
C GLY A 62 22.93 20.81 5.01
N ASN A 63 22.96 20.07 6.12
CA ASN A 63 24.17 19.39 6.56
C ASN A 63 24.52 18.18 5.67
N TYR A 64 23.53 17.49 5.09
CA TYR A 64 23.77 16.43 4.10
C TYR A 64 24.29 17.02 2.79
N ASP A 65 23.67 18.10 2.29
CA ASP A 65 24.12 18.79 1.09
C ASP A 65 25.59 19.21 1.20
N LYS A 66 25.94 19.85 2.32
CA LYS A 66 27.32 20.27 2.63
C LYS A 66 28.28 19.08 2.62
N LYS A 67 27.87 17.92 3.15
CA LYS A 67 28.71 16.71 3.19
C LYS A 67 28.88 16.05 1.81
N VAL A 68 27.87 16.11 0.95
CA VAL A 68 27.92 15.61 -0.44
C VAL A 68 28.90 16.44 -1.27
N ILE A 69 28.85 17.77 -1.22
CA ILE A 69 29.63 18.63 -2.14
C ILE A 69 31.04 18.99 -1.64
N ARG A 70 31.36 18.72 -0.36
CA ARG A 70 32.64 19.12 0.26
C ARG A 70 33.80 18.25 -0.22
N LYS A 71 34.79 18.91 -0.84
CA LYS A 71 36.00 18.29 -1.44
C LYS A 71 36.75 17.36 -0.47
N ALA A 72 36.85 17.73 0.82
CA ALA A 72 37.57 16.96 1.83
C ALA A 72 36.97 15.55 2.04
N TYR A 73 35.65 15.41 2.03
CA TYR A 73 35.01 14.09 2.12
C TYR A 73 35.24 13.28 0.85
N ARG A 74 35.01 13.90 -0.32
CA ARG A 74 35.20 13.24 -1.61
C ARG A 74 36.62 12.70 -1.84
N ASN A 75 37.64 13.47 -1.47
CA ASN A 75 39.04 13.07 -1.64
C ASN A 75 39.42 11.83 -0.81
N THR A 76 38.65 11.54 0.25
CA THR A 76 38.84 10.35 1.09
C THR A 76 37.82 9.25 0.78
N GLY A 77 37.01 9.39 -0.28
CA GLY A 77 35.90 8.47 -0.55
C GLY A 77 34.90 8.38 0.61
N TRP A 78 34.69 9.49 1.34
CA TRP A 78 33.86 9.56 2.55
C TRP A 78 34.27 8.57 3.65
N GLN A 79 35.54 8.16 3.74
CA GLN A 79 36.03 7.26 4.79
C GLN A 79 35.78 7.76 6.21
N LYS A 80 35.69 9.09 6.42
CA LYS A 80 35.29 9.71 7.71
C LYS A 80 33.82 9.45 8.10
N VAL A 81 33.02 8.86 7.22
CA VAL A 81 31.68 8.37 7.52
C VAL A 81 31.83 6.90 7.96
N ASN A 82 31.66 6.67 9.26
CA ASN A 82 31.89 5.36 9.88
C ASN A 82 30.90 4.30 9.39
N ASN A 83 29.67 4.69 9.10
CA ASN A 83 28.63 3.78 8.63
C ASN A 83 28.82 3.48 7.12
N PRO A 84 29.00 2.20 6.72
CA PRO A 84 29.27 1.83 5.33
C PRO A 84 28.10 2.14 4.39
N ASP A 85 26.85 1.94 4.82
CA ASP A 85 25.66 2.24 4.02
C ASP A 85 25.57 3.74 3.74
N LYS A 86 25.75 4.57 4.77
CA LYS A 86 25.78 6.03 4.61
C LYS A 86 26.93 6.46 3.70
N ARG A 87 28.09 5.79 3.75
CA ARG A 87 29.22 6.06 2.84
C ARG A 87 28.87 5.74 1.39
N ALA A 88 28.20 4.62 1.14
CA ALA A 88 27.70 4.25 -0.18
C ALA A 88 26.70 5.30 -0.70
N MET A 89 25.73 5.68 0.13
CA MET A 89 24.73 6.70 -0.19
C MET A 89 25.35 8.06 -0.53
N PHE A 90 26.32 8.57 0.24
CA PHE A 90 27.01 9.81 -0.11
C PHE A 90 27.79 9.72 -1.42
N THR A 91 28.47 8.59 -1.64
CA THR A 91 29.25 8.34 -2.86
C THR A 91 28.35 8.30 -4.08
N TRP A 92 27.24 7.57 -4.00
CA TRP A 92 26.24 7.47 -5.06
C TRP A 92 25.59 8.83 -5.33
N THR A 93 25.15 9.55 -4.29
CA THR A 93 24.51 10.87 -4.41
C THR A 93 25.43 11.85 -5.16
N TYR A 94 26.71 11.90 -4.78
CA TYR A 94 27.69 12.74 -5.47
C TYR A 94 27.87 12.37 -6.95
N ARG A 95 27.88 11.06 -7.28
CA ARG A 95 28.03 10.57 -8.66
C ARG A 95 26.80 10.84 -9.52
N ALA A 96 25.61 10.80 -8.93
CA ALA A 96 24.35 11.09 -9.60
C ALA A 96 24.23 12.59 -9.98
N LEU A 97 24.88 13.48 -9.24
CA LEU A 97 24.84 14.92 -9.49
C LEU A 97 25.74 15.36 -10.66
N SER A 98 25.21 16.26 -11.49
CA SER A 98 26.01 16.91 -12.53
C SER A 98 26.99 17.94 -11.96
N LYS A 99 28.07 18.23 -12.70
CA LYS A 99 29.02 19.30 -12.33
C LYS A 99 28.32 20.66 -12.17
N LYS A 100 27.29 20.93 -12.97
CA LYS A 100 26.48 22.16 -12.90
C LYS A 100 25.69 22.23 -11.59
N SER A 101 25.06 21.13 -11.19
CA SER A 101 24.33 21.03 -9.92
C SER A 101 25.25 21.18 -8.72
N ILE A 102 26.41 20.53 -8.72
CA ILE A 102 27.41 20.70 -7.66
C ILE A 102 27.91 22.15 -7.57
N LYS A 103 28.14 22.82 -8.71
CA LYS A 103 28.56 24.23 -8.74
C LYS A 103 27.48 25.14 -8.12
N TYR A 104 26.22 24.90 -8.46
CA TYR A 104 25.07 25.63 -7.90
C TYR A 104 24.92 25.40 -6.39
N MET A 105 24.96 24.15 -5.91
CA MET A 105 24.83 23.89 -4.47
C MET A 105 25.90 24.60 -3.63
N LYS A 106 27.12 24.79 -4.18
CA LYS A 106 28.20 25.54 -3.52
C LYS A 106 27.94 27.03 -3.38
N THR A 107 26.96 27.59 -4.11
CA THR A 107 26.57 29.00 -3.97
C THR A 107 25.44 29.20 -2.97
N LEU A 108 24.84 28.13 -2.44
CA LEU A 108 23.79 28.22 -1.44
C LEU A 108 24.37 28.66 -0.09
N PRO A 109 23.75 29.64 0.58
CA PRO A 109 24.22 30.08 1.89
C PRO A 109 23.80 29.08 2.98
N GLU A 110 24.53 29.05 4.11
CA GLU A 110 24.16 28.19 5.25
C GLU A 110 22.97 28.76 6.04
N THR A 111 22.84 30.09 6.07
CA THR A 111 21.68 30.80 6.63
C THR A 111 21.23 31.91 5.69
N ARG A 112 19.98 32.33 5.84
CA ARG A 112 19.45 33.47 5.08
C ARG A 112 18.50 34.27 5.96
N GLN A 113 18.66 35.58 5.97
CA GLN A 113 17.69 36.51 6.56
C GLN A 113 16.80 37.06 5.46
N LEU A 114 15.51 37.19 5.76
CA LEU A 114 14.48 37.70 4.86
C LEU A 114 13.57 38.66 5.62
N GLU A 115 12.93 39.55 4.89
CA GLU A 115 11.82 40.36 5.37
C GLU A 115 10.61 40.07 4.49
N ILE A 116 9.51 39.59 5.09
CA ILE A 116 8.29 39.23 4.35
C ILE A 116 7.10 39.79 5.13
N ALA A 117 6.27 40.60 4.46
CA ALA A 117 5.12 41.29 5.08
C ALA A 117 5.52 42.00 6.41
N GLY A 118 6.67 42.69 6.41
CA GLY A 118 7.18 43.41 7.58
C GLY A 118 7.73 42.54 8.72
N LYS A 119 7.85 41.23 8.53
CA LYS A 119 8.41 40.30 9.53
C LYS A 119 9.84 39.90 9.20
N HIS A 120 10.73 39.96 10.20
CA HIS A 120 12.10 39.48 10.07
C HIS A 120 12.19 37.97 10.27
N ILE A 121 12.67 37.26 9.24
CA ILE A 121 12.72 35.80 9.19
C ILE A 121 14.15 35.34 9.05
N LEU A 122 14.57 34.41 9.91
CA LEU A 122 15.82 33.67 9.78
C LEU A 122 15.57 32.25 9.29
N MET A 123 16.17 31.90 8.17
CA MET A 123 16.27 30.53 7.67
C MET A 123 17.61 29.91 8.10
N THR A 124 17.56 28.77 8.77
CA THR A 124 18.71 27.92 9.10
C THR A 124 18.32 26.45 8.91
N HIS A 125 19.26 25.54 8.71
CA HIS A 125 18.92 24.11 8.62
C HIS A 125 18.80 23.47 10.01
N GLY A 126 19.75 23.75 10.90
CA GLY A 126 19.72 23.30 12.31
C GLY A 126 19.20 24.42 13.22
N SER A 127 20.02 24.89 14.14
CA SER A 127 19.73 26.10 14.93
C SER A 127 20.45 27.33 14.37
N PRO A 128 20.15 28.55 14.87
CA PRO A 128 20.98 29.73 14.62
C PRO A 128 22.46 29.56 15.03
N ALA A 129 22.75 28.68 16.00
CA ALA A 129 24.10 28.44 16.50
C ALA A 129 24.85 27.36 15.70
N SER A 130 24.15 26.38 15.14
CA SER A 130 24.77 25.21 14.51
C SER A 130 23.85 24.50 13.52
N ILE A 131 24.38 24.23 12.32
CA ILE A 131 23.71 23.45 11.25
C ILE A 131 23.43 21.99 11.63
N SER A 132 23.95 21.49 12.74
CA SER A 132 23.77 20.10 13.19
C SER A 132 23.18 20.00 14.60
N GLU A 133 22.70 21.11 15.15
CA GLU A 133 21.93 21.08 16.39
C GLU A 133 20.51 20.64 16.07
N HIS A 134 20.05 19.64 16.82
CA HIS A 134 18.70 19.11 16.72
C HIS A 134 17.79 19.88 17.67
N LEU A 135 16.71 20.44 17.14
CA LEU A 135 15.66 21.12 17.92
C LEU A 135 14.36 20.35 17.74
N GLY A 136 13.69 20.05 18.85
CA GLY A 136 12.49 19.21 18.91
C GLY A 136 11.64 19.51 20.14
N ALA A 137 10.62 18.68 20.39
CA ALA A 137 9.68 18.84 21.49
C ALA A 137 10.36 18.80 22.88
N ASP A 138 11.46 18.07 22.99
CA ASP A 138 12.28 17.91 24.20
C ASP A 138 13.28 19.05 24.43
N THR A 139 13.42 19.97 23.47
CA THR A 139 14.36 21.09 23.60
C THR A 139 13.91 22.04 24.71
N PRO A 140 14.75 22.34 25.73
CA PRO A 140 14.36 23.22 26.82
C PRO A 140 14.11 24.67 26.38
N ASP A 141 13.13 25.34 26.97
CA ASP A 141 12.81 26.75 26.66
C ASP A 141 14.02 27.68 26.87
N LYS A 142 14.84 27.41 27.91
CA LYS A 142 16.10 28.14 28.13
C LYS A 142 17.06 28.06 26.94
N ARG A 143 17.12 26.91 26.25
CA ARG A 143 17.97 26.76 25.07
C ARG A 143 17.42 27.58 23.90
N LEU A 144 16.10 27.59 23.71
CA LEU A 144 15.47 28.43 22.68
C LEU A 144 15.64 29.92 22.98
N ALA A 145 15.47 30.37 24.22
CA ALA A 145 15.69 31.76 24.61
C ALA A 145 17.13 32.20 24.29
N ALA A 146 18.13 31.36 24.59
CA ALA A 146 19.52 31.64 24.22
C ALA A 146 19.75 31.71 22.70
N LEU A 147 18.93 31.03 21.89
CA LEU A 147 18.97 31.15 20.42
C LEU A 147 18.30 32.43 19.93
N VAL A 148 17.25 32.90 20.61
CA VAL A 148 16.61 34.19 20.33
C VAL A 148 17.61 35.33 20.53
N GLU A 149 18.42 35.30 21.58
CA GLU A 149 19.46 36.33 21.83
C GLU A 149 20.53 36.44 20.72
N MET A 150 20.63 35.45 19.82
CA MET A 150 21.62 35.44 18.74
C MET A 150 21.13 36.14 17.46
N THR A 151 19.86 36.52 17.38
CA THR A 151 19.25 37.09 16.17
C THR A 151 18.14 38.06 16.52
N ASP A 152 17.89 39.02 15.64
CA ASP A 152 16.76 39.95 15.68
C ASP A 152 15.50 39.41 14.98
N ALA A 153 15.47 38.11 14.64
CA ALA A 153 14.37 37.52 13.88
C ALA A 153 13.12 37.29 14.74
N GLU A 154 11.97 37.67 14.21
CA GLU A 154 10.65 37.35 14.78
C GLU A 154 10.24 35.90 14.43
N ILE A 155 10.79 35.33 13.37
CA ILE A 155 10.50 33.96 12.93
C ILE A 155 11.80 33.23 12.62
N ILE A 156 12.01 32.07 13.24
CA ILE A 156 13.12 31.17 12.95
C ILE A 156 12.57 29.91 12.28
N LEU A 157 12.92 29.74 11.01
CA LEU A 157 12.57 28.58 10.20
C LEU A 157 13.74 27.60 10.20
N PHE A 158 13.49 26.34 10.57
CA PHE A 158 14.52 25.31 10.65
C PHE A 158 14.06 23.91 10.24
N GLY A 159 15.02 23.04 9.92
CA GLY A 159 14.82 21.65 9.48
C GLY A 159 15.53 20.67 10.39
N HIS A 160 16.20 19.67 9.80
CA HIS A 160 17.16 18.76 10.45
C HIS A 160 16.58 17.73 11.44
N SER A 161 15.47 18.01 12.11
CA SER A 161 14.83 17.08 13.05
C SER A 161 13.77 16.18 12.41
N HIS A 162 13.39 16.44 11.16
CA HIS A 162 12.40 15.68 10.38
C HIS A 162 10.98 15.66 10.97
N GLN A 163 10.75 16.35 12.08
CA GLN A 163 9.47 16.39 12.79
C GLN A 163 8.88 17.80 12.71
N ALA A 164 7.58 17.87 12.42
CA ALA A 164 6.84 19.12 12.42
C ALA A 164 6.89 19.73 13.83
N PHE A 165 7.24 21.02 13.92
CA PHE A 165 7.43 21.70 15.19
C PHE A 165 6.98 23.15 15.07
N LYS A 166 6.25 23.63 16.09
CA LYS A 166 5.89 25.03 16.28
C LYS A 166 5.99 25.38 17.75
N ARG A 167 6.82 26.36 18.10
CA ARG A 167 6.85 26.92 19.46
C ARG A 167 7.21 28.39 19.44
N LYS A 168 6.55 29.19 20.27
CA LYS A 168 6.88 30.60 20.48
C LYS A 168 7.66 30.73 21.80
N VAL A 169 8.78 31.44 21.76
CA VAL A 169 9.56 31.81 22.95
C VAL A 169 9.80 33.31 22.86
N ASP A 170 9.44 34.04 23.91
CA ASP A 170 9.35 35.50 23.91
C ASP A 170 8.54 36.00 22.70
N ASN A 171 9.15 36.81 21.84
CA ASN A 171 8.52 37.33 20.62
C ASN A 171 8.88 36.54 19.36
N THR A 172 9.67 35.46 19.47
CA THR A 172 10.17 34.71 18.31
C THR A 172 9.44 33.38 18.14
N LEU A 173 8.95 33.12 16.91
CA LEU A 173 8.28 31.89 16.52
C LEU A 173 9.26 30.93 15.83
N PHE A 174 9.44 29.74 16.40
CA PHE A 174 10.24 28.66 15.83
C PHE A 174 9.33 27.70 15.05
N ILE A 175 9.69 27.40 13.80
CA ILE A 175 8.89 26.55 12.90
C ILE A 175 9.80 25.54 12.19
N ASN A 176 9.41 24.27 12.22
CA ASN A 176 9.95 23.20 11.38
C ASN A 176 8.82 22.53 10.61
N PRO A 177 8.89 22.45 9.26
CA PRO A 177 7.84 21.82 8.45
C PRO A 177 7.80 20.29 8.53
N GLY A 178 8.75 19.68 9.24
CA GLY A 178 9.06 18.25 9.13
C GLY A 178 9.92 17.97 7.90
N SER A 179 9.87 16.73 7.43
CA SER A 179 10.63 16.30 6.26
C SER A 179 9.74 15.95 5.08
N VAL A 180 10.14 16.39 3.88
CA VAL A 180 9.49 15.98 2.63
C VAL A 180 9.84 14.54 2.27
N GLY A 181 11.12 14.15 2.34
CA GLY A 181 11.58 12.92 1.70
C GLY A 181 12.10 11.80 2.60
N ARG A 182 12.42 12.09 3.86
CA ARG A 182 12.94 11.13 4.85
C ARG A 182 12.18 11.27 6.18
N LEU A 183 11.21 10.41 6.46
CA LEU A 183 10.41 10.50 7.68
C LEU A 183 11.05 9.69 8.81
N ASP A 184 10.79 10.10 10.06
CA ASP A 184 11.39 9.48 11.26
C ASP A 184 10.31 9.01 12.27
N ASP A 185 9.01 9.12 11.95
CA ASP A 185 7.88 8.88 12.87
C ASP A 185 7.01 7.66 12.50
N GLY A 186 7.35 6.92 11.44
CA GLY A 186 6.64 5.72 11.00
C GLY A 186 5.42 6.00 10.11
N ASP A 187 5.15 7.26 9.74
CA ASP A 187 4.18 7.61 8.72
C ASP A 187 4.94 8.10 7.46
N PRO A 188 4.91 7.32 6.36
CA PRO A 188 5.73 7.59 5.18
C PRO A 188 5.22 8.74 4.32
N ARG A 189 4.08 9.38 4.65
CA ARG A 189 3.59 10.55 3.91
C ARG A 189 4.56 11.72 4.02
N ALA A 190 4.70 12.55 2.98
CA ALA A 190 5.56 13.73 3.04
C ALA A 190 5.01 14.75 4.05
N SER A 191 5.88 15.41 4.81
CA SER A 191 5.52 16.50 5.72
C SER A 191 5.95 17.85 5.14
N PHE A 192 5.07 18.85 5.21
CA PHE A 192 5.42 20.24 4.93
C PHE A 192 4.50 21.22 5.67
N ALA A 193 4.79 22.52 5.57
CA ALA A 193 3.91 23.56 6.12
C ALA A 193 3.55 24.64 5.10
N VAL A 194 2.38 25.24 5.27
CA VAL A 194 2.02 26.53 4.65
C VAL A 194 2.01 27.59 5.73
N LEU A 195 2.74 28.68 5.49
CA LEU A 195 2.76 29.87 6.33
C LEU A 195 1.82 30.90 5.74
N GLU A 196 0.90 31.41 6.55
CA GLU A 196 0.08 32.57 6.21
C GLU A 196 0.57 33.75 7.05
N ILE A 197 1.28 34.67 6.39
CA ILE A 197 1.88 35.85 7.06
C ILE A 197 1.06 37.08 6.70
N GLU A 198 0.52 37.73 7.73
CA GLU A 198 -0.25 38.98 7.66
C GLU A 198 0.35 40.01 8.63
N ASP A 199 -0.11 41.26 8.57
CA ASP A 199 0.47 42.36 9.37
C ASP A 199 0.35 42.11 10.89
N ASP A 200 -0.67 41.37 11.33
CA ASP A 200 -1.01 41.10 12.73
C ASP A 200 -0.49 39.75 13.26
N GLY A 201 0.03 38.87 12.40
CA GLY A 201 0.42 37.53 12.84
C GLY A 201 0.92 36.56 11.77
N VAL A 202 1.21 35.35 12.23
CA VAL A 202 1.69 34.24 11.40
C VAL A 202 0.89 32.99 11.77
N GLU A 203 0.07 32.52 10.85
CA GLU A 203 -0.55 31.20 10.94
C GLU A 203 0.31 30.14 10.23
N VAL A 204 0.27 28.93 10.77
CA VAL A 204 1.11 27.81 10.31
C VAL A 204 0.23 26.58 10.21
N HIS A 205 0.10 26.03 9.01
CA HIS A 205 -0.67 24.82 8.74
C HIS A 205 0.27 23.70 8.33
N PHE A 206 0.34 22.64 9.12
CA PHE A 206 1.12 21.44 8.81
C PHE A 206 0.29 20.44 8.02
N TYR A 207 0.90 19.82 7.01
CA TYR A 207 0.24 18.87 6.14
C TYR A 207 1.04 17.57 6.04
N ARG A 208 0.32 16.45 6.00
CA ARG A 208 0.85 15.12 5.64
C ARG A 208 0.26 14.72 4.30
N VAL A 209 1.12 14.56 3.29
CA VAL A 209 0.71 14.36 1.90
C VAL A 209 1.09 12.96 1.42
N PRO A 210 0.14 12.12 0.97
CA PRO A 210 0.47 10.85 0.34
C PRO A 210 1.20 11.08 -0.99
N TYR A 211 2.16 10.21 -1.29
CA TYR A 211 2.88 10.20 -2.56
C TYR A 211 3.12 8.76 -3.00
N ASP A 212 3.60 8.60 -4.24
CA ASP A 212 3.96 7.29 -4.78
C ASP A 212 5.25 6.76 -4.12
N ILE A 213 5.07 6.18 -2.93
CA ILE A 213 6.13 5.58 -2.12
C ILE A 213 6.78 4.44 -2.91
N MET A 214 5.99 3.63 -3.60
CA MET A 214 6.52 2.48 -4.34
C MET A 214 7.35 2.89 -5.56
N SER A 215 7.02 3.98 -6.25
CA SER A 215 7.91 4.57 -7.26
C SER A 215 9.23 5.03 -6.64
N ALA A 216 9.20 5.71 -5.49
CA ALA A 216 10.42 6.11 -4.79
C ALA A 216 11.25 4.90 -4.32
N VAL A 217 10.61 3.85 -3.79
CA VAL A 217 11.23 2.58 -3.38
C VAL A 217 11.86 1.86 -4.57
N ASN A 218 11.12 1.69 -5.66
CA ASN A 218 11.61 1.02 -6.86
C ASN A 218 12.76 1.79 -7.51
N ALA A 219 12.64 3.12 -7.60
CA ALA A 219 13.73 3.97 -8.05
C ALA A 219 14.96 3.85 -7.13
N MET A 220 14.77 3.75 -5.80
CA MET A 220 15.85 3.50 -4.84
C MET A 220 16.53 2.17 -5.11
N ARG A 221 15.79 1.08 -5.32
CA ARG A 221 16.35 -0.23 -5.66
C ARG A 221 17.18 -0.20 -6.94
N MET A 222 16.73 0.54 -7.96
CA MET A 222 17.47 0.72 -9.22
C MET A 222 18.80 1.47 -9.06
N THR A 223 19.03 2.18 -7.94
CA THR A 223 20.31 2.85 -7.69
C THR A 223 21.46 1.90 -7.36
N GLY A 224 21.14 0.67 -6.93
CA GLY A 224 22.10 -0.28 -6.37
C GLY A 224 22.58 0.06 -4.96
N LEU A 225 21.94 1.03 -4.28
CA LEU A 225 22.18 1.27 -2.86
C LEU A 225 21.60 0.13 -1.98
N PRO A 226 22.12 -0.05 -0.75
CA PRO A 226 21.59 -1.04 0.18
C PRO A 226 20.08 -0.90 0.40
N GLU A 227 19.39 -2.04 0.50
CA GLU A 227 17.92 -2.14 0.62
C GLU A 227 17.35 -1.35 1.82
N ILE A 228 18.16 -1.13 2.86
CA ILE A 228 17.78 -0.28 4.00
C ILE A 228 17.29 1.12 3.59
N PHE A 229 17.80 1.69 2.49
CA PHE A 229 17.36 3.00 2.01
C PHE A 229 15.95 2.94 1.39
N ALA A 230 15.62 1.86 0.70
CA ALA A 230 14.27 1.62 0.21
C ALA A 230 13.29 1.43 1.39
N GLN A 231 13.68 0.68 2.40
CA GLN A 231 12.87 0.48 3.61
C GLN A 231 12.66 1.77 4.42
N ILE A 232 13.64 2.68 4.47
CA ILE A 232 13.46 4.02 5.09
C ILE A 232 12.35 4.80 4.39
N LEU A 233 12.34 4.81 3.05
CA LEU A 233 11.29 5.48 2.27
C LEU A 233 9.92 4.82 2.48
N ARG A 234 9.88 3.48 2.54
CA ARG A 234 8.65 2.71 2.69
C ARG A 234 8.03 2.84 4.08
N GLN A 235 8.84 2.67 5.12
CA GLN A 235 8.37 2.61 6.50
C GLN A 235 8.22 4.01 7.13
N GLY A 236 8.82 5.04 6.54
CA GLY A 236 8.84 6.38 7.13
C GLY A 236 9.58 6.43 8.47
N LEU A 237 10.55 5.53 8.68
CA LEU A 237 11.33 5.39 9.90
C LEU A 237 12.77 5.86 9.67
N ASN A 238 13.43 6.29 10.74
CA ASN A 238 14.83 6.67 10.67
C ASN A 238 15.74 5.45 10.42
N TYR A 239 16.96 5.71 9.94
CA TYR A 239 17.92 4.65 9.60
C TYR A 239 18.22 3.69 10.77
N ALA A 240 18.28 4.19 12.01
CA ALA A 240 18.60 3.34 13.17
C ALA A 240 17.46 2.36 13.47
N ASP A 241 16.21 2.84 13.42
CA ASP A 241 15.02 2.04 13.69
C ASP A 241 14.82 0.99 12.60
N VAL A 242 14.93 1.38 11.33
CA VAL A 242 14.88 0.43 10.21
C VAL A 242 15.98 -0.62 10.34
N LYS A 243 17.21 -0.21 10.69
CA LYS A 243 18.32 -1.15 10.91
C LYS A 243 18.05 -2.12 12.07
N SER A 244 17.44 -1.65 13.15
CA SER A 244 17.07 -2.51 14.28
C SER A 244 16.03 -3.56 13.87
N ASN A 245 15.11 -3.19 12.96
CA ASN A 245 14.14 -4.11 12.38
C ASN A 245 14.81 -5.13 11.43
N PHE A 246 15.80 -4.69 10.62
CA PHE A 246 16.56 -5.55 9.69
C PHE A 246 17.43 -6.64 10.35
N ASN A 247 17.90 -6.40 11.57
CA ASN A 247 18.76 -7.33 12.30
C ASN A 247 17.97 -8.34 13.14
N SER A 248 16.64 -8.19 13.24
CA SER A 248 15.78 -9.36 13.41
C SER A 248 15.92 -10.16 12.12
N PRO A 249 16.07 -11.50 12.15
CA PRO A 249 16.27 -12.29 10.94
C PRO A 249 15.22 -11.85 9.92
N SER A 250 15.63 -11.14 8.87
CA SER A 250 14.79 -10.93 7.71
C SER A 250 14.38 -12.33 7.31
N LYS A 251 13.08 -12.64 7.45
CA LYS A 251 12.61 -13.90 6.88
C LYS A 251 13.05 -13.85 5.42
N PRO A 252 13.56 -14.96 4.87
CA PRO A 252 13.93 -15.03 3.45
C PRO A 252 12.80 -14.61 2.48
N ASP A 253 11.60 -14.35 2.99
CA ASP A 253 10.35 -14.07 2.28
C ASP A 253 9.62 -12.82 2.85
N ASP A 254 10.28 -11.67 2.97
CA ASP A 254 9.57 -10.40 3.24
C ASP A 254 8.82 -9.96 1.97
N LEU A 255 7.73 -10.67 1.65
CA LEU A 255 6.81 -10.34 0.58
C LEU A 255 6.38 -8.88 0.72
N GLU A 256 6.53 -8.07 -0.32
CA GLU A 256 6.11 -6.68 -0.29
C GLU A 256 4.88 -6.42 -1.16
N PRO A 257 4.02 -5.47 -0.77
CA PRO A 257 2.96 -5.00 -1.63
C PRO A 257 3.51 -4.47 -2.97
N ASN A 258 2.96 -4.96 -4.08
CA ASN A 258 3.50 -4.67 -5.43
C ASN A 258 2.84 -3.45 -6.10
N GLY A 259 1.94 -2.74 -5.42
CA GLY A 259 1.17 -1.62 -5.96
C GLY A 259 -0.15 -1.99 -6.64
N THR A 260 -0.49 -3.28 -6.75
CA THR A 260 -1.76 -3.77 -7.28
C THR A 260 -2.74 -4.03 -6.14
N LEU A 261 -3.97 -3.56 -6.31
CA LEU A 261 -5.07 -3.82 -5.38
C LEU A 261 -6.25 -4.39 -6.14
N THR A 262 -6.86 -5.47 -5.65
CA THR A 262 -8.06 -6.03 -6.26
C THR A 262 -9.30 -5.82 -5.41
N LEU A 263 -10.46 -5.70 -6.03
CA LEU A 263 -11.75 -5.64 -5.32
C LEU A 263 -12.66 -6.82 -5.70
N LEU A 264 -13.21 -7.50 -4.69
CA LEU A 264 -14.30 -8.45 -4.83
C LEU A 264 -15.42 -8.10 -3.84
N THR A 265 -16.66 -7.90 -4.30
CA THR A 265 -17.80 -7.60 -3.41
C THR A 265 -19.12 -8.18 -3.89
N ASP A 266 -20.16 -8.11 -3.06
CA ASP A 266 -21.56 -8.40 -3.40
C ASP A 266 -22.42 -7.13 -3.57
N PHE A 267 -21.79 -5.97 -3.77
CA PHE A 267 -22.48 -4.66 -3.81
C PHE A 267 -23.18 -4.35 -5.13
N GLY A 268 -22.95 -5.15 -6.16
CA GLY A 268 -23.38 -4.84 -7.52
C GLY A 268 -22.63 -3.66 -8.13
N LEU A 269 -23.07 -3.29 -9.33
CA LEU A 269 -22.56 -2.13 -10.09
C LEU A 269 -23.65 -1.09 -10.39
N GLN A 270 -24.86 -1.29 -9.86
CA GLN A 270 -25.98 -0.36 -10.07
C GLN A 270 -25.82 0.91 -9.22
N ASP A 271 -25.34 0.75 -7.99
CA ASP A 271 -25.18 1.83 -7.01
C ASP A 271 -23.72 2.30 -6.89
N HIS A 272 -23.54 3.41 -6.18
CA HIS A 272 -22.26 4.10 -6.03
C HIS A 272 -21.23 3.38 -5.14
N PHE A 273 -21.61 2.31 -4.43
CA PHE A 273 -20.81 1.70 -3.35
C PHE A 273 -19.37 1.37 -3.76
N VAL A 274 -19.17 0.69 -4.88
CA VAL A 274 -17.83 0.35 -5.40
C VAL A 274 -17.06 1.63 -5.79
N GLY A 275 -17.74 2.58 -6.43
CA GLY A 275 -17.14 3.85 -6.85
C GLY A 275 -16.58 4.66 -5.68
N VAL A 276 -17.31 4.74 -4.55
CA VAL A 276 -16.80 5.44 -3.36
C VAL A 276 -15.65 4.68 -2.68
N MET A 277 -15.66 3.35 -2.64
CA MET A 277 -14.48 2.59 -2.17
C MET A 277 -13.24 2.92 -2.99
N LYS A 278 -13.36 2.94 -4.33
CA LYS A 278 -12.27 3.33 -5.22
C LYS A 278 -11.82 4.77 -4.97
N GLY A 279 -12.75 5.70 -4.78
CA GLY A 279 -12.42 7.10 -4.44
C GLY A 279 -11.60 7.22 -3.16
N VAL A 280 -11.95 6.45 -2.11
CA VAL A 280 -11.16 6.39 -0.86
C VAL A 280 -9.77 5.83 -1.12
N ILE A 281 -9.68 4.73 -1.87
CA ILE A 281 -8.39 4.12 -2.22
C ILE A 281 -7.54 5.10 -3.02
N THR A 282 -8.08 5.74 -4.06
CA THR A 282 -7.36 6.72 -4.88
C THR A 282 -6.92 7.95 -4.07
N ASN A 283 -7.67 8.35 -3.04
CA ASN A 283 -7.26 9.46 -2.18
C ASN A 283 -6.03 9.12 -1.32
N ILE A 284 -5.91 7.87 -0.87
CA ILE A 284 -4.82 7.41 0.01
C ILE A 284 -3.64 6.86 -0.80
N ALA A 285 -3.92 6.16 -1.89
CA ALA A 285 -2.98 5.48 -2.78
C ALA A 285 -3.30 5.79 -4.26
N PRO A 286 -3.12 7.04 -4.71
CA PRO A 286 -3.50 7.49 -6.06
C PRO A 286 -2.80 6.77 -7.21
N GLN A 287 -1.66 6.15 -6.94
CA GLN A 287 -0.85 5.41 -7.91
C GLN A 287 -1.26 3.94 -8.07
N THR A 288 -2.12 3.42 -7.20
CA THR A 288 -2.45 1.99 -7.16
C THR A 288 -3.27 1.59 -8.37
N ASN A 289 -2.90 0.45 -8.97
CA ASN A 289 -3.71 -0.19 -9.99
C ASN A 289 -4.84 -0.96 -9.31
N ILE A 290 -6.07 -0.44 -9.41
CA ILE A 290 -7.26 -1.09 -8.88
C ILE A 290 -7.85 -2.01 -9.95
N VAL A 291 -7.95 -3.30 -9.66
CA VAL A 291 -8.53 -4.32 -10.54
C VAL A 291 -9.78 -4.92 -9.90
N ASP A 292 -10.93 -4.80 -10.53
CA ASP A 292 -12.14 -5.48 -10.04
C ASP A 292 -12.09 -6.96 -10.44
N ILE A 293 -12.18 -7.86 -9.46
CA ILE A 293 -12.39 -9.29 -9.72
C ILE A 293 -13.87 -9.52 -10.04
N SER A 294 -14.76 -9.10 -9.14
CA SER A 294 -16.21 -9.14 -9.35
C SER A 294 -16.93 -8.32 -8.29
N HIS A 295 -18.01 -7.64 -8.68
CA HIS A 295 -18.95 -7.01 -7.76
C HIS A 295 -20.34 -7.64 -7.82
N GLN A 296 -20.46 -8.75 -8.55
CA GLN A 296 -21.72 -9.44 -8.84
C GLN A 296 -21.81 -10.77 -8.09
N VAL A 297 -21.05 -10.92 -6.99
CA VAL A 297 -21.24 -12.04 -6.08
C VAL A 297 -22.69 -11.98 -5.60
N ARG A 298 -23.38 -13.12 -5.57
CA ARG A 298 -24.76 -13.17 -5.07
C ARG A 298 -24.79 -12.59 -3.65
N PRO A 299 -25.71 -11.66 -3.33
CA PRO A 299 -25.75 -10.99 -2.04
C PRO A 299 -25.65 -11.96 -0.87
N GLN A 300 -24.75 -11.65 0.07
CA GLN A 300 -24.50 -12.40 1.30
C GLN A 300 -23.92 -13.81 1.10
N ASN A 301 -23.60 -14.24 -0.13
CA ASN A 301 -23.04 -15.56 -0.39
C ASN A 301 -21.52 -15.60 -0.16
N ILE A 302 -21.12 -15.80 1.10
CA ILE A 302 -19.72 -15.84 1.53
C ILE A 302 -18.93 -16.95 0.83
N HIS A 303 -19.53 -18.14 0.65
CA HIS A 303 -18.88 -19.28 -0.01
C HIS A 303 -18.52 -18.96 -1.46
N LEU A 304 -19.46 -18.38 -2.22
CA LEU A 304 -19.22 -17.98 -3.60
C LEU A 304 -18.14 -16.90 -3.69
N GLY A 305 -18.17 -15.91 -2.78
CA GLY A 305 -17.15 -14.86 -2.72
C GLY A 305 -15.74 -15.42 -2.48
N GLY A 306 -15.60 -16.32 -1.51
CA GLY A 306 -14.33 -16.99 -1.22
C GLY A 306 -13.83 -17.85 -2.38
N HIS A 307 -14.74 -18.58 -3.03
CA HIS A 307 -14.40 -19.44 -4.16
C HIS A 307 -13.93 -18.63 -5.38
N LEU A 308 -14.65 -17.57 -5.75
CA LEU A 308 -14.26 -16.68 -6.86
C LEU A 308 -12.93 -16.00 -6.59
N LEU A 309 -12.68 -15.57 -5.35
CA LEU A 309 -11.39 -15.03 -4.95
C LEU A 309 -10.28 -16.05 -5.16
N ALA A 310 -10.43 -17.26 -4.62
CA ALA A 310 -9.42 -18.31 -4.71
C ALA A 310 -9.06 -18.69 -6.15
N GLN A 311 -10.05 -18.76 -7.05
CA GLN A 311 -9.81 -19.03 -8.47
C GLN A 311 -9.05 -17.90 -9.19
N ALA A 312 -9.21 -16.66 -8.73
CA ALA A 312 -8.55 -15.51 -9.35
C ALA A 312 -7.08 -15.36 -8.91
N LEU A 313 -6.73 -15.80 -7.69
CA LEU A 313 -5.40 -15.57 -7.08
C LEU A 313 -4.20 -15.97 -7.95
N PRO A 314 -4.16 -17.17 -8.59
CA PRO A 314 -2.97 -17.62 -9.33
C PRO A 314 -2.58 -16.71 -10.52
N TYR A 315 -3.45 -15.81 -10.93
CA TYR A 315 -3.24 -14.90 -12.05
C TYR A 315 -2.77 -13.50 -11.63
N PHE A 316 -2.68 -13.23 -10.33
CA PHE A 316 -2.15 -11.99 -9.79
C PHE A 316 -0.69 -12.15 -9.35
N PRO A 317 0.17 -11.15 -9.55
CA PRO A 317 1.57 -11.23 -9.14
C PRO A 317 1.71 -11.25 -7.61
N PRO A 318 2.80 -11.85 -7.06
CA PRO A 318 3.14 -11.77 -5.65
C PRO A 318 3.12 -10.33 -5.12
N GLY A 319 2.59 -10.15 -3.92
CA GLY A 319 2.45 -8.84 -3.27
C GLY A 319 1.15 -8.11 -3.60
N THR A 320 0.22 -8.73 -4.33
CA THR A 320 -1.08 -8.09 -4.62
C THR A 320 -1.92 -8.02 -3.34
N VAL A 321 -2.59 -6.87 -3.12
CA VAL A 321 -3.51 -6.65 -1.99
C VAL A 321 -4.95 -6.90 -2.43
N HIS A 322 -5.58 -7.94 -1.91
CA HIS A 322 -6.96 -8.32 -2.25
C HIS A 322 -7.94 -7.81 -1.20
N VAL A 323 -8.85 -6.92 -1.59
CA VAL A 323 -10.00 -6.52 -0.77
C VAL A 323 -11.20 -7.36 -1.18
N ALA A 324 -11.72 -8.14 -0.24
CA ALA A 324 -12.88 -8.98 -0.49
C ALA A 324 -13.96 -8.74 0.57
N VAL A 325 -15.14 -8.27 0.15
CA VAL A 325 -16.21 -7.86 1.06
C VAL A 325 -17.53 -8.46 0.61
N VAL A 326 -17.89 -9.58 1.24
CA VAL A 326 -19.26 -10.13 1.28
C VAL A 326 -19.59 -10.25 2.76
N ASP A 327 -20.35 -9.28 3.29
CA ASP A 327 -20.38 -9.02 4.74
C ASP A 327 -21.81 -8.84 5.29
N PRO A 328 -22.61 -9.92 5.40
CA PRO A 328 -23.92 -9.86 6.05
C PRO A 328 -23.84 -9.45 7.52
N GLY A 329 -22.67 -9.57 8.16
CA GLY A 329 -22.42 -9.22 9.56
C GLY A 329 -21.93 -7.79 9.77
N VAL A 330 -21.94 -6.92 8.75
CA VAL A 330 -21.50 -5.52 8.89
C VAL A 330 -22.18 -4.81 10.07
N GLY A 331 -21.42 -3.99 10.80
CA GLY A 331 -21.92 -3.26 11.98
C GLY A 331 -22.15 -4.11 13.25
N THR A 332 -21.90 -5.42 13.20
CA THR A 332 -21.97 -6.30 14.38
C THR A 332 -20.61 -6.42 15.09
N GLN A 333 -20.51 -7.38 16.02
CA GLN A 333 -19.26 -7.72 16.72
C GLN A 333 -18.24 -8.49 15.86
N ARG A 334 -18.58 -8.80 14.59
CA ARG A 334 -17.67 -9.55 13.70
C ARG A 334 -16.37 -8.76 13.46
N ARG A 335 -15.22 -9.42 13.58
CA ARG A 335 -13.91 -8.77 13.41
C ARG A 335 -13.68 -8.36 11.96
N ALA A 336 -12.86 -7.34 11.76
CA ALA A 336 -12.23 -7.03 10.49
C ALA A 336 -10.79 -7.56 10.55
N LEU A 337 -10.27 -8.12 9.46
CA LEU A 337 -8.91 -8.64 9.44
C LEU A 337 -8.13 -8.16 8.21
N ALA A 338 -6.80 -8.16 8.36
CA ALA A 338 -5.87 -8.21 7.24
C ALA A 338 -4.93 -9.40 7.42
N ALA A 339 -4.46 -9.97 6.31
CA ALA A 339 -3.59 -11.13 6.34
C ALA A 339 -2.53 -11.08 5.23
N GLN A 340 -1.39 -11.70 5.49
CA GLN A 340 -0.49 -12.24 4.47
C GLN A 340 -0.74 -13.75 4.42
N ILE A 341 -1.12 -14.26 3.26
CA ILE A 341 -1.29 -15.70 3.03
C ILE A 341 -0.52 -16.07 1.76
N GLY A 342 0.53 -16.87 1.93
CA GLY A 342 1.50 -17.14 0.87
C GLY A 342 2.08 -15.84 0.32
N ASP A 343 1.98 -15.68 -1.00
CA ASP A 343 2.51 -14.55 -1.76
C ASP A 343 1.51 -13.40 -1.92
N HIS A 344 0.42 -13.36 -1.15
CA HIS A 344 -0.65 -12.37 -1.31
C HIS A 344 -1.06 -11.74 0.02
N TYR A 345 -1.60 -10.52 -0.08
CA TYR A 345 -2.20 -9.79 1.03
C TYR A 345 -3.71 -9.75 0.91
N PHE A 346 -4.42 -9.76 2.04
CA PHE A 346 -5.88 -9.80 2.08
C PHE A 346 -6.42 -8.79 3.10
N VAL A 347 -7.54 -8.16 2.77
CA VAL A 347 -8.32 -7.31 3.68
C VAL A 347 -9.80 -7.71 3.54
N ALA A 348 -10.39 -8.22 4.61
CA ALA A 348 -11.70 -8.87 4.57
C ALA A 348 -12.44 -8.83 5.92
N PRO A 349 -13.78 -9.03 5.94
CA PRO A 349 -14.48 -9.38 7.16
C PRO A 349 -14.04 -10.77 7.66
N ASP A 350 -13.88 -10.92 8.96
CA ASP A 350 -13.65 -12.21 9.59
C ASP A 350 -14.98 -12.96 9.76
N ASN A 351 -15.44 -13.54 8.66
CA ASN A 351 -16.69 -14.30 8.57
C ASN A 351 -16.53 -15.62 7.80
N GLY A 352 -15.28 -16.01 7.54
CA GLY A 352 -14.92 -17.20 6.78
C GLY A 352 -14.90 -17.04 5.26
N LEU A 353 -15.01 -15.82 4.73
CA LEU A 353 -14.77 -15.56 3.30
C LEU A 353 -13.42 -16.09 2.82
N LEU A 354 -12.37 -15.98 3.65
CA LEU A 354 -11.02 -16.43 3.33
C LEU A 354 -10.80 -17.94 3.52
N THR A 355 -11.83 -18.73 3.89
CA THR A 355 -11.70 -20.17 4.17
C THR A 355 -10.96 -20.94 3.06
N PRO A 356 -11.33 -20.83 1.76
CA PRO A 356 -10.66 -21.62 0.72
C PRO A 356 -9.16 -21.28 0.57
N ILE A 357 -8.80 -20.02 0.82
CA ILE A 357 -7.42 -19.53 0.75
C ILE A 357 -6.62 -20.07 1.94
N LEU A 358 -7.21 -20.03 3.14
CA LEU A 358 -6.59 -20.54 4.37
C LEU A 358 -6.42 -22.06 4.34
N GLU A 359 -7.42 -22.82 3.88
CA GLU A 359 -7.29 -24.28 3.72
C GLU A 359 -6.15 -24.63 2.77
N HIS A 360 -6.11 -24.00 1.59
CA HIS A 360 -5.03 -24.21 0.63
C HIS A 360 -3.65 -23.87 1.20
N ALA A 361 -3.54 -22.77 1.93
CA ALA A 361 -2.29 -22.36 2.56
C ALA A 361 -1.83 -23.34 3.64
N HIS A 362 -2.75 -23.88 4.45
CA HIS A 362 -2.42 -24.94 5.41
C HIS A 362 -1.97 -26.22 4.73
N GLU A 363 -2.66 -26.64 3.66
CA GLU A 363 -2.32 -27.85 2.89
C GLU A 363 -0.95 -27.78 2.23
N THR A 364 -0.59 -26.58 1.73
CA THR A 364 0.67 -26.34 1.00
C THR A 364 1.80 -25.83 1.90
N GLY A 365 1.53 -25.58 3.18
CA GLY A 365 2.53 -25.08 4.13
C GLY A 365 2.96 -23.64 3.87
N GLN A 366 2.09 -22.81 3.28
CA GLN A 366 2.36 -21.40 3.03
C GLN A 366 2.42 -20.58 4.33
N VAL A 367 3.12 -19.45 4.27
CA VAL A 367 3.16 -18.48 5.38
C VAL A 367 1.76 -17.91 5.60
N ILE A 368 1.32 -17.86 6.85
CA ILE A 368 0.06 -17.26 7.27
C ILE A 368 0.35 -16.30 8.43
N GLU A 369 0.09 -15.01 8.20
CA GLU A 369 0.10 -13.99 9.24
C GLU A 369 -1.21 -13.21 9.16
N ILE A 370 -1.92 -13.10 10.27
CA ILE A 370 -3.24 -12.47 10.33
C ILE A 370 -3.24 -11.47 11.48
N VAL A 371 -3.79 -10.29 11.24
CA VAL A 371 -4.02 -9.25 12.24
C VAL A 371 -5.50 -8.87 12.27
N SER A 372 -6.00 -8.59 13.46
CA SER A 372 -7.28 -7.91 13.64
C SER A 372 -7.11 -6.42 13.35
N LEU A 373 -8.03 -5.84 12.60
CA LEU A 373 -8.00 -4.40 12.30
C LEU A 373 -8.61 -3.64 13.47
N ASN A 374 -7.76 -3.18 14.38
CA ASN A 374 -8.16 -2.47 15.60
C ASN A 374 -7.50 -1.08 15.76
N GLN A 375 -6.74 -0.64 14.75
CA GLN A 375 -6.06 0.65 14.74
C GLN A 375 -6.88 1.70 13.98
N SER A 376 -7.83 2.35 14.68
CA SER A 376 -8.79 3.29 14.09
C SER A 376 -8.17 4.52 13.41
N LYS A 377 -6.91 4.86 13.73
CA LYS A 377 -6.15 5.93 13.05
C LYS A 377 -5.93 5.69 11.55
N TYR A 378 -6.12 4.46 11.06
CA TYR A 378 -6.01 4.10 9.65
C TYR A 378 -7.37 3.93 8.96
N TRP A 379 -8.47 4.28 9.63
CA TRP A 379 -9.82 4.23 9.07
C TRP A 379 -10.25 5.63 8.61
N LEU A 380 -11.40 5.71 7.93
CA LEU A 380 -12.07 6.99 7.80
C LEU A 380 -12.61 7.47 9.16
N PRO A 381 -12.70 8.79 9.39
CA PRO A 381 -13.37 9.33 10.56
C PRO A 381 -14.82 8.84 10.65
N ASP A 382 -15.28 8.54 11.86
CA ASP A 382 -16.67 8.17 12.17
C ASP A 382 -17.23 7.03 11.29
N PRO A 383 -16.67 5.81 11.37
CA PRO A 383 -17.08 4.69 10.53
C PRO A 383 -18.57 4.38 10.70
N SER A 384 -19.27 4.20 9.57
CA SER A 384 -20.68 3.85 9.57
C SER A 384 -20.90 2.40 9.95
N THR A 385 -22.06 2.10 10.55
CA THR A 385 -22.43 0.73 10.93
C THR A 385 -22.86 -0.15 9.75
N SER A 386 -23.04 0.43 8.56
CA SER A 386 -23.55 -0.31 7.40
C SER A 386 -22.58 -0.38 6.23
N PHE A 387 -21.43 0.30 6.29
CA PHE A 387 -20.52 0.38 5.14
C PHE A 387 -19.02 0.33 5.50
N HIS A 388 -18.63 -0.71 6.23
CA HIS A 388 -17.21 -0.97 6.53
C HIS A 388 -16.33 -1.18 5.29
N GLY A 389 -16.91 -1.55 4.14
CA GLY A 389 -16.23 -1.55 2.84
C GLY A 389 -15.52 -0.22 2.55
N ARG A 390 -16.26 0.90 2.66
CA ARG A 390 -15.74 2.25 2.48
C ARG A 390 -14.90 2.71 3.67
N ASP A 391 -15.38 2.46 4.88
CA ASP A 391 -14.87 3.14 6.08
C ASP A 391 -13.63 2.48 6.69
N ILE A 392 -13.47 1.17 6.49
CA ILE A 392 -12.42 0.37 7.14
C ILE A 392 -11.60 -0.37 6.09
N PHE A 393 -12.23 -1.18 5.24
CA PHE A 393 -11.50 -2.08 4.34
C PHE A 393 -10.76 -1.33 3.22
N ALA A 394 -11.41 -0.39 2.55
CA ALA A 394 -10.80 0.46 1.53
C ALA A 394 -9.57 1.25 2.03
N PRO A 395 -9.64 2.03 3.13
CA PRO A 395 -8.48 2.79 3.61
C PRO A 395 -7.36 1.89 4.13
N ILE A 396 -7.68 0.78 4.81
CA ILE A 396 -6.67 -0.18 5.26
C ILE A 396 -5.92 -0.79 4.09
N ALA A 397 -6.65 -1.23 3.05
CA ALA A 397 -6.02 -1.78 1.86
C ALA A 397 -5.17 -0.75 1.12
N ALA A 398 -5.60 0.51 1.08
CA ALA A 398 -4.84 1.61 0.50
C ALA A 398 -3.55 1.92 1.29
N HIS A 399 -3.58 1.84 2.63
CA HIS A 399 -2.37 1.94 3.44
C HIS A 399 -1.44 0.74 3.22
N LEU A 400 -2.00 -0.48 3.19
CA LEU A 400 -1.23 -1.71 2.99
C LEU A 400 -0.54 -1.70 1.62
N VAL A 401 -1.24 -1.36 0.54
CA VAL A 401 -0.66 -1.30 -0.82
C VAL A 401 0.39 -0.18 -0.97
N ASN A 402 0.35 0.84 -0.11
CA ASN A 402 1.40 1.87 0.02
C ASN A 402 2.64 1.39 0.80
N GLY A 403 2.65 0.14 1.27
CA GLY A 403 3.76 -0.45 2.00
C GLY A 403 3.67 -0.32 3.52
N MET A 404 2.50 0.03 4.08
CA MET A 404 2.27 -0.05 5.53
C MET A 404 2.51 -1.48 6.02
N PRO A 405 3.36 -1.71 7.04
CA PRO A 405 3.57 -3.06 7.57
C PRO A 405 2.27 -3.65 8.15
N LEU A 406 2.04 -4.94 7.91
CA LEU A 406 0.83 -5.65 8.33
C LEU A 406 0.61 -5.57 9.86
N ASP A 407 1.67 -5.73 10.64
CA ASP A 407 1.66 -5.68 12.12
C ASP A 407 1.28 -4.31 12.70
N ARG A 408 1.29 -3.24 11.89
CA ARG A 408 0.83 -1.91 12.30
C ARG A 408 -0.68 -1.74 12.21
N LEU A 409 -1.39 -2.64 11.54
CA LEU A 409 -2.83 -2.52 11.32
C LEU A 409 -3.66 -3.07 12.50
N GLY A 410 -3.03 -3.86 13.38
CA GLY A 410 -3.55 -4.23 14.69
C GLY A 410 -2.98 -5.53 15.23
N ASP A 411 -3.67 -6.14 16.19
CA ASP A 411 -3.11 -7.26 16.96
C ASP A 411 -3.14 -8.56 16.17
N ARG A 412 -2.06 -9.34 16.26
CA ARG A 412 -1.95 -10.67 15.63
C ARG A 412 -3.02 -11.62 16.18
N ILE A 413 -3.63 -12.39 15.29
CA ILE A 413 -4.61 -13.43 15.62
C ILE A 413 -4.24 -14.75 14.94
N ASP A 414 -4.64 -15.87 15.55
CA ASP A 414 -4.42 -17.23 15.07
C ASP A 414 -5.73 -18.02 14.88
N ASN A 415 -6.87 -17.39 15.16
CA ASN A 415 -8.18 -18.01 15.19
C ASN A 415 -9.18 -17.34 14.23
N PRO A 416 -8.90 -17.25 12.91
CA PRO A 416 -9.88 -16.73 11.95
C PRO A 416 -11.12 -17.63 11.92
N ILE A 417 -12.28 -17.06 11.57
CA ILE A 417 -13.49 -17.86 11.34
C ILE A 417 -13.28 -18.71 10.09
N MET A 418 -13.55 -20.01 10.22
CA MET A 418 -13.52 -20.98 9.11
C MET A 418 -14.93 -21.52 8.88
N LEU A 419 -15.35 -21.59 7.62
CA LEU A 419 -16.62 -22.22 7.23
C LEU A 419 -16.38 -23.66 6.79
N ALA A 420 -17.36 -24.54 6.98
CA ALA A 420 -17.31 -25.87 6.39
C ALA A 420 -17.50 -25.75 4.88
N LEU A 421 -16.48 -26.09 4.08
CA LEU A 421 -16.63 -26.21 2.64
C LEU A 421 -17.21 -27.58 2.27
N PRO A 422 -18.13 -27.66 1.29
CA PRO A 422 -18.68 -28.93 0.85
C PRO A 422 -17.58 -29.77 0.20
N GLN A 423 -17.30 -30.93 0.79
CA GLN A 423 -16.29 -31.86 0.28
C GLN A 423 -16.97 -33.00 -0.51
N PRO A 424 -16.41 -33.42 -1.65
CA PRO A 424 -16.90 -34.58 -2.35
C PRO A 424 -16.68 -35.84 -1.50
N SER A 425 -17.58 -36.82 -1.62
CA SER A 425 -17.51 -38.08 -0.89
C SER A 425 -17.51 -39.27 -1.85
N LEU A 426 -16.71 -40.29 -1.53
CA LEU A 426 -16.69 -41.53 -2.29
C LEU A 426 -17.83 -42.43 -1.81
N GLY A 427 -18.79 -42.70 -2.68
CA GLY A 427 -19.84 -43.69 -2.48
C GLY A 427 -19.51 -45.05 -3.11
N ASP A 428 -20.45 -45.98 -3.01
CA ASP A 428 -20.25 -47.37 -3.47
C ASP A 428 -19.97 -47.48 -4.97
N GLN A 429 -20.55 -46.59 -5.77
CA GLN A 429 -20.58 -46.63 -7.23
C GLN A 429 -19.71 -45.55 -7.89
N GLY A 430 -19.13 -44.64 -7.10
CA GLY A 430 -18.33 -43.52 -7.58
C GLY A 430 -18.40 -42.33 -6.63
N TRP A 431 -18.33 -41.10 -7.13
CA TRP A 431 -18.26 -39.90 -6.32
C TRP A 431 -19.60 -39.18 -6.20
N LEU A 432 -19.86 -38.59 -5.04
CA LEU A 432 -20.95 -37.66 -4.78
C LEU A 432 -20.37 -36.30 -4.44
N GLY A 433 -20.82 -35.27 -5.15
CA GLY A 433 -20.49 -33.88 -4.91
C GLY A 433 -21.73 -33.00 -5.09
N GLU A 434 -21.52 -31.71 -5.27
CA GLU A 434 -22.57 -30.73 -5.50
C GLU A 434 -22.11 -29.59 -6.41
N VAL A 435 -23.08 -28.90 -6.98
CA VAL A 435 -22.86 -27.64 -7.70
C VAL A 435 -22.43 -26.57 -6.70
N ILE A 436 -21.27 -25.96 -6.93
CA ILE A 436 -20.73 -24.88 -6.07
C ILE A 436 -20.80 -23.50 -6.75
N MET A 437 -20.97 -23.47 -8.07
CA MET A 437 -21.12 -22.23 -8.83
C MET A 437 -22.03 -22.43 -10.03
N VAL A 438 -22.83 -21.40 -10.31
CA VAL A 438 -23.48 -21.21 -11.61
C VAL A 438 -22.84 -20.00 -12.27
N ASP A 439 -22.19 -20.19 -13.41
CA ASP A 439 -21.55 -19.10 -14.14
C ASP A 439 -22.58 -18.24 -14.91
N VAL A 440 -22.11 -17.17 -15.55
CA VAL A 440 -22.98 -16.24 -16.30
C VAL A 440 -23.65 -16.88 -17.54
N PHE A 441 -23.09 -17.97 -18.05
CA PHE A 441 -23.65 -18.73 -19.17
C PHE A 441 -24.68 -19.77 -18.69
N GLY A 442 -24.79 -19.98 -17.38
CA GLY A 442 -25.64 -20.99 -16.78
C GLY A 442 -24.98 -22.36 -16.67
N ASN A 443 -23.65 -22.45 -16.83
CA ASN A 443 -22.92 -23.69 -16.59
C ASN A 443 -22.81 -23.95 -15.09
N LEU A 444 -22.86 -25.23 -14.71
CA LEU A 444 -22.89 -25.69 -13.32
C LEU A 444 -21.53 -26.27 -12.97
N SER A 445 -20.65 -25.47 -12.34
CA SER A 445 -19.38 -25.97 -11.83
C SER A 445 -19.57 -26.64 -10.47
N THR A 446 -18.84 -27.73 -10.23
CA THR A 446 -19.03 -28.63 -9.08
C THR A 446 -17.78 -28.71 -8.22
N ASN A 447 -17.88 -29.23 -7.00
CA ASN A 447 -16.71 -29.50 -6.14
C ASN A 447 -15.96 -30.80 -6.50
N LEU A 448 -16.25 -31.39 -7.66
CA LEU A 448 -15.62 -32.63 -8.11
C LEU A 448 -14.44 -32.32 -9.03
N ARG A 449 -13.22 -32.44 -8.50
CA ARG A 449 -11.98 -32.22 -9.27
C ARG A 449 -11.76 -33.32 -10.32
N GLY A 450 -11.16 -32.95 -11.45
CA GLY A 450 -10.88 -33.88 -12.55
C GLY A 450 -9.94 -35.03 -12.18
N ASP A 451 -9.00 -34.79 -11.26
CA ASP A 451 -8.06 -35.77 -10.72
C ASP A 451 -8.76 -36.97 -10.04
N LEU A 452 -9.97 -36.78 -9.48
CA LEU A 452 -10.81 -37.85 -8.94
C LEU A 452 -11.20 -38.91 -9.97
N PHE A 453 -11.09 -38.58 -11.27
CA PHE A 453 -11.53 -39.41 -12.38
C PHE A 453 -10.41 -39.82 -13.34
N GLU A 454 -9.16 -39.42 -13.11
CA GLU A 454 -8.04 -39.59 -14.07
C GLU A 454 -7.89 -41.03 -14.60
N ASN A 455 -8.18 -42.03 -13.76
CA ASN A 455 -8.10 -43.44 -14.15
C ASN A 455 -9.34 -43.98 -14.91
N ASN A 456 -10.40 -43.18 -15.09
CA ASN A 456 -11.71 -43.63 -15.60
C ASN A 456 -12.41 -42.63 -16.54
N ILE A 457 -11.72 -41.63 -17.10
CA ILE A 457 -12.30 -40.49 -17.88
C ILE A 457 -13.28 -40.93 -18.99
N GLY A 458 -13.04 -42.09 -19.63
CA GLY A 458 -13.89 -42.64 -20.69
C GLY A 458 -15.07 -43.52 -20.21
N GLU A 459 -15.16 -43.82 -18.92
CA GLU A 459 -16.07 -44.80 -18.32
C GLU A 459 -16.90 -44.19 -17.19
N ILE A 460 -17.15 -42.88 -17.19
CA ILE A 460 -18.00 -42.25 -16.17
C ILE A 460 -19.38 -41.89 -16.70
N THR A 461 -20.38 -41.93 -15.82
CA THR A 461 -21.70 -41.31 -16.06
C THR A 461 -21.95 -40.25 -14.99
N VAL A 462 -22.14 -39.02 -15.42
CA VAL A 462 -22.52 -37.89 -14.56
C VAL A 462 -24.04 -37.82 -14.47
N ILE A 463 -24.56 -37.74 -13.24
CA ILE A 463 -25.97 -37.71 -12.94
C ILE A 463 -26.30 -36.45 -12.14
N LEU A 464 -27.21 -35.65 -12.67
CA LEU A 464 -27.77 -34.47 -11.98
C LEU A 464 -29.25 -34.34 -12.32
N LYS A 465 -30.10 -34.16 -11.31
CA LYS A 465 -31.57 -34.02 -11.44
C LYS A 465 -32.21 -35.12 -12.32
N GLY A 466 -31.70 -36.34 -12.24
CA GLY A 466 -32.19 -37.49 -13.03
C GLY A 466 -31.78 -37.49 -14.51
N LYS A 467 -30.95 -36.54 -14.97
CA LYS A 467 -30.32 -36.58 -16.30
C LYS A 467 -28.98 -37.30 -16.21
N HIS A 468 -28.69 -38.08 -17.24
CA HIS A 468 -27.46 -38.88 -17.34
C HIS A 468 -26.61 -38.38 -18.50
N ILE A 469 -25.37 -38.04 -18.22
CA ILE A 469 -24.38 -37.58 -19.21
C ILE A 469 -23.27 -38.64 -19.24
N ARG A 470 -23.07 -39.26 -20.39
CA ARG A 470 -22.07 -40.33 -20.56
C ARG A 470 -20.74 -39.76 -21.00
N GLY A 471 -19.69 -40.06 -20.24
CA GLY A 471 -18.33 -39.62 -20.51
C GLY A 471 -18.14 -38.11 -20.30
N LEU A 472 -16.90 -37.69 -20.54
CA LEU A 472 -16.50 -36.29 -20.60
C LEU A 472 -16.17 -35.92 -22.03
N ILE A 473 -16.50 -34.70 -22.44
CA ILE A 473 -16.06 -34.15 -23.72
C ILE A 473 -14.96 -33.12 -23.51
N GLY A 474 -14.00 -33.05 -24.43
CA GLY A 474 -12.85 -32.15 -24.31
C GLY A 474 -13.17 -30.67 -24.58
N THR A 475 -14.20 -30.37 -25.36
CA THR A 475 -14.64 -28.99 -25.66
C THR A 475 -16.09 -28.97 -26.15
N PHE A 476 -16.76 -27.83 -25.99
CA PHE A 476 -18.14 -27.59 -26.44
C PHE A 476 -18.37 -27.93 -27.92
N GLY A 477 -17.39 -27.68 -28.79
CA GLY A 477 -17.48 -27.93 -30.24
C GLY A 477 -17.58 -29.40 -30.65
N ASN A 478 -17.40 -30.34 -29.71
CA ASN A 478 -17.52 -31.78 -29.96
C ASN A 478 -18.95 -32.32 -29.77
N ALA A 479 -19.92 -31.47 -29.41
CA ALA A 479 -21.32 -31.81 -29.21
C ALA A 479 -22.24 -30.86 -30.01
N LYS A 480 -23.52 -31.25 -30.19
CA LYS A 480 -24.48 -30.44 -30.95
C LYS A 480 -25.11 -29.38 -30.04
N GLU A 481 -25.55 -28.28 -30.65
CA GLU A 481 -26.35 -27.27 -29.95
C GLU A 481 -27.55 -27.91 -29.24
N GLY A 482 -27.74 -27.52 -27.97
CA GLY A 482 -28.78 -28.07 -27.09
C GLY A 482 -28.39 -29.36 -26.37
N ASP A 483 -27.27 -30.00 -26.71
CA ASP A 483 -26.80 -31.19 -25.98
C ASP A 483 -26.37 -30.82 -24.55
N LEU A 484 -26.76 -31.67 -23.60
CA LEU A 484 -26.27 -31.61 -22.22
C LEU A 484 -24.94 -32.36 -22.12
N ILE A 485 -23.91 -31.66 -21.67
CA ILE A 485 -22.53 -32.13 -21.69
C ILE A 485 -21.87 -32.01 -20.31
N ALA A 486 -20.81 -32.79 -20.11
CA ALA A 486 -19.93 -32.73 -18.96
C ALA A 486 -18.49 -32.54 -19.44
N ILE A 487 -17.78 -31.61 -18.82
CA ILE A 487 -16.40 -31.21 -19.17
C ILE A 487 -15.62 -30.92 -17.89
N ILE A 488 -14.29 -31.04 -17.95
CA ILE A 488 -13.42 -30.44 -16.94
C ILE A 488 -13.15 -28.99 -17.34
N ASP A 489 -13.67 -28.05 -16.57
CA ASP A 489 -13.54 -26.62 -16.87
C ASP A 489 -12.12 -26.09 -16.61
N SER A 490 -11.90 -24.80 -16.89
CA SER A 490 -10.60 -24.16 -16.72
C SER A 490 -10.11 -24.10 -15.26
N SER A 491 -10.98 -24.36 -14.28
CA SER A 491 -10.60 -24.48 -12.87
C SER A 491 -10.17 -25.91 -12.50
N GLY A 492 -10.23 -26.86 -13.43
CA GLY A 492 -9.92 -28.26 -13.19
C GLY A 492 -11.06 -29.04 -12.53
N CYS A 493 -12.26 -28.47 -12.43
CA CYS A 493 -13.44 -29.10 -11.83
C CYS A 493 -14.41 -29.60 -12.90
N LEU A 494 -15.20 -30.61 -12.56
CA LEU A 494 -16.29 -31.09 -13.38
C LEU A 494 -17.36 -29.98 -13.48
N SER A 495 -17.71 -29.65 -14.71
CA SER A 495 -18.74 -28.68 -15.06
C SER A 495 -19.77 -29.30 -15.99
N ILE A 496 -21.04 -29.00 -15.73
CA ILE A 496 -22.19 -29.45 -16.52
C ILE A 496 -22.76 -28.26 -17.28
N ALA A 497 -22.88 -28.40 -18.60
CA ALA A 497 -23.29 -27.31 -19.49
C ALA A 497 -24.28 -27.78 -20.56
N VAL A 498 -25.01 -26.85 -21.15
CA VAL A 498 -25.80 -27.07 -22.36
C VAL A 498 -25.10 -26.33 -23.49
N VAL A 499 -24.76 -27.00 -24.59
CA VAL A 499 -24.08 -26.36 -25.72
C VAL A 499 -24.96 -25.24 -26.27
N ASN A 500 -24.45 -24.00 -26.23
CA ASN A 500 -25.17 -22.77 -26.58
C ASN A 500 -26.48 -22.56 -25.80
N GLY A 501 -26.57 -23.09 -24.57
CA GLY A 501 -27.74 -22.94 -23.71
C GLY A 501 -27.38 -22.74 -22.24
N ASP A 502 -28.39 -22.77 -21.38
CA ASP A 502 -28.29 -22.52 -19.94
C ASP A 502 -28.64 -23.80 -19.18
N ALA A 503 -27.63 -24.48 -18.62
CA ALA A 503 -27.82 -25.74 -17.92
C ALA A 503 -28.59 -25.56 -16.60
N SER A 504 -28.32 -24.47 -15.87
CA SER A 504 -29.04 -24.12 -14.64
C SER A 504 -30.55 -24.03 -14.87
N LYS A 505 -30.98 -23.26 -15.88
CA LYS A 505 -32.41 -23.13 -16.24
C LYS A 505 -32.98 -24.43 -16.78
N THR A 506 -32.26 -25.13 -17.66
CA THR A 506 -32.73 -26.37 -18.30
C THR A 506 -32.96 -27.48 -17.28
N LEU A 507 -32.13 -27.55 -16.25
CA LEU A 507 -32.17 -28.61 -15.24
C LEU A 507 -32.88 -28.18 -13.95
N GLY A 508 -33.22 -26.89 -13.80
CA GLY A 508 -33.71 -26.34 -12.54
C GLY A 508 -32.71 -26.58 -11.41
N ALA A 509 -31.42 -26.39 -11.70
CA ALA A 509 -30.32 -26.66 -10.80
C ALA A 509 -29.62 -25.37 -10.40
N ASP A 510 -29.21 -25.30 -9.14
CA ASP A 510 -28.48 -24.17 -8.56
C ASP A 510 -27.42 -24.68 -7.57
N ILE A 511 -26.66 -23.76 -6.96
CA ILE A 511 -25.69 -24.05 -5.89
C ILE A 511 -26.32 -24.96 -4.83
N GLY A 512 -25.57 -25.99 -4.41
CA GLY A 512 -26.01 -27.05 -3.49
C GLY A 512 -26.77 -28.20 -4.17
N THR A 513 -27.00 -28.15 -5.48
CA THR A 513 -27.63 -29.28 -6.19
C THR A 513 -26.67 -30.48 -6.20
N PRO A 514 -27.09 -31.67 -5.72
CA PRO A 514 -26.24 -32.86 -5.72
C PRO A 514 -25.87 -33.32 -7.14
N VAL A 515 -24.63 -33.76 -7.29
CA VAL A 515 -24.05 -34.32 -8.52
C VAL A 515 -23.43 -35.66 -8.18
N GLN A 516 -23.81 -36.70 -8.92
CA GLN A 516 -23.23 -38.03 -8.77
C GLN A 516 -22.41 -38.38 -10.01
N VAL A 517 -21.25 -39.00 -9.81
CA VAL A 517 -20.43 -39.58 -10.86
C VAL A 517 -20.30 -41.06 -10.60
N ILE A 518 -20.74 -41.90 -11.54
CA ILE A 518 -20.69 -43.36 -11.43
C ILE A 518 -19.61 -43.91 -12.39
N PHE A 519 -18.81 -44.86 -11.92
CA PHE A 519 -17.85 -45.60 -12.74
C PHE A 519 -18.52 -46.81 -13.42
N SER A 520 -18.32 -46.98 -14.73
CA SER A 520 -19.02 -47.99 -15.53
C SER A 520 -18.65 -49.44 -15.18
N SER A 521 -17.53 -49.67 -14.49
CA SER A 521 -17.06 -51.00 -14.06
C SER A 521 -17.86 -51.64 -12.91
N LYS A 522 -18.87 -50.95 -12.35
CA LYS A 522 -19.71 -51.46 -11.24
C LYS A 522 -21.20 -51.62 -11.57
N ILE A 523 -21.58 -51.46 -12.83
CA ILE A 523 -22.93 -51.83 -13.32
C ILE A 523 -22.91 -53.33 -13.67
N SER A 524 -23.01 -54.19 -12.64
CA SER A 524 -23.20 -55.63 -12.80
C SER A 524 -24.68 -56.00 -12.85
#